data_AF-A7BB12-F1
#
_entry.id   AF-A7BB12-F1
#
_cell.length_a   1.000
_cell.length_b   1.000
_cell.length_c   1.000
_cell.angle_alpha   90.00
_cell.angle_beta   90.00
_cell.angle_gamma   90.00
#
_symmetry.space_group_name_H-M   'P 1'
#
loop_
_entity.id
_entity.type
_entity.pdbx_description
1 polymer ?
#
loop_
_entity_poly.entity_id
_entity_poly.type
_entity_poly.pdbx_seq_one_letter_code
_entity_poly.pdbx_strand_id
1 'polypeptide(L)'
;MARYNPQQVPAPPQVEYAPVEAMQPDMQQSWGQMPVAAEMQAGFPQPGPGVYGPTVPARRRTSYKLAVILLAVGLLLAVSPFLAEGLIGLIPGNHGDGGDGLLWLAVIMLFYLTPLGIILILVSGIVAIVVALMNSSSKS
;
A
#
# COMPACT_ATOMS: atom_id res chain seq x y z
N MET A 1 -35.12 58.22 48.27
CA MET A 1 -34.16 57.69 47.27
C MET A 1 -33.69 56.34 47.78
N ALA A 2 -34.30 55.26 47.26
CA ALA A 2 -34.14 53.90 47.77
C ALA A 2 -32.88 53.24 47.19
N ARG A 3 -32.08 52.59 48.05
CA ARG A 3 -30.92 51.80 47.66
C ARG A 3 -31.38 50.50 46.99
N TYR A 4 -31.04 50.33 45.73
CA TYR A 4 -31.19 49.04 45.05
C TYR A 4 -29.91 48.21 45.29
N ASN A 5 -30.10 47.07 45.95
CA ASN A 5 -29.10 46.04 46.19
C ASN A 5 -29.31 44.95 45.13
N PRO A 6 -28.56 44.94 44.02
CA PRO A 6 -28.67 43.85 43.06
C PRO A 6 -28.06 42.60 43.68
N GLN A 7 -28.91 41.61 43.92
CA GLN A 7 -28.53 40.28 44.36
C GLN A 7 -27.41 39.71 43.49
N GLN A 8 -26.39 39.24 44.20
CA GLN A 8 -25.21 38.55 43.73
C GLN A 8 -25.61 37.25 43.02
N VAL A 9 -25.46 37.21 41.70
CA VAL A 9 -25.54 35.96 40.93
C VAL A 9 -24.26 35.18 41.21
N PRO A 10 -24.31 33.91 41.66
CA PRO A 10 -23.12 33.11 41.85
C PRO A 10 -22.38 32.94 40.53
N ALA A 11 -21.09 33.30 40.50
CA ALA A 11 -20.23 33.00 39.37
C ALA A 11 -20.20 31.48 39.15
N PRO A 12 -20.20 31.00 37.89
CA PRO A 12 -20.00 29.59 37.61
C PRO A 12 -18.67 29.14 38.25
N PRO A 13 -18.59 27.92 38.83
CA PRO A 13 -17.36 27.44 39.43
C PRO A 13 -16.26 27.56 38.39
N GLN A 14 -15.24 28.36 38.73
CA GLN A 14 -14.02 28.43 37.96
C GLN A 14 -13.46 27.01 37.99
N VAL A 15 -13.50 26.31 36.86
CA VAL A 15 -12.71 25.10 36.70
C VAL A 15 -11.28 25.58 36.74
N GLU A 16 -10.66 25.44 37.91
CA GLU A 16 -9.23 25.54 38.07
C GLU A 16 -8.65 24.58 37.03
N TYR A 17 -8.13 25.13 35.92
CA TYR A 17 -7.33 24.35 35.00
C TYR A 17 -6.08 23.99 35.78
N ALA A 18 -6.13 22.84 36.44
CA ALA A 18 -4.95 22.24 37.03
C ALA A 18 -3.87 22.25 35.95
N PRO A 19 -2.66 22.76 36.23
CA PRO A 19 -1.61 22.82 35.24
C PRO A 19 -1.42 21.41 34.67
N VAL A 20 -1.58 21.29 33.35
CA VAL A 20 -1.37 20.05 32.57
C VAL A 20 0.07 19.55 32.69
N GLU A 21 0.92 20.24 33.44
CA GLU A 21 2.30 19.88 33.76
C GLU A 21 2.44 18.90 34.95
N ALA A 22 1.37 18.59 35.71
CA ALA A 22 1.48 17.67 36.85
C ALA A 22 1.00 16.23 36.61
N MET A 23 0.34 15.93 35.47
CA MET A 23 -0.16 14.57 35.18
C MET A 23 0.79 13.73 34.32
N GLN A 24 2.00 14.23 34.01
CA GLN A 24 2.93 13.58 33.09
C GLN A 24 4.39 13.35 33.57
N PRO A 25 4.75 13.35 34.88
CA PRO A 25 6.04 12.78 35.26
C PRO A 25 6.01 11.24 35.34
N ASP A 26 4.94 10.65 35.89
CA ASP A 26 4.96 9.24 36.32
C ASP A 26 4.69 8.23 35.21
N MET A 27 3.93 8.61 34.17
CA MET A 27 3.73 7.75 33.00
C MET A 27 5.01 7.56 32.17
N GLN A 28 5.94 8.53 32.23
CA GLN A 28 7.26 8.38 31.60
C GLN A 28 8.22 7.56 32.47
N GLN A 29 8.09 7.58 33.80
CA GLN A 29 8.93 6.78 34.70
C GLN A 29 8.52 5.30 34.77
N SER A 30 7.26 4.97 34.50
CA SER A 30 6.75 3.59 34.52
C SER A 30 7.40 2.67 33.48
N TRP A 31 7.99 3.19 32.41
CA TRP A 31 8.68 2.38 31.39
C TRP A 31 10.03 1.83 31.87
N GLY A 32 10.60 2.39 32.96
CA GLY A 32 11.90 1.98 33.50
C GLY A 32 11.83 1.06 34.73
N GLN A 33 10.63 0.72 35.22
CA GLN A 33 10.43 -0.02 36.47
C GLN A 33 9.44 -1.18 36.33
N MET A 34 9.38 -1.80 35.14
CA MET A 34 8.80 -3.15 35.06
C MET A 34 9.64 -4.08 35.95
N PRO A 35 9.05 -4.77 36.95
CA PRO A 35 9.77 -5.75 37.74
C PRO A 35 10.24 -6.88 36.81
N VAL A 36 11.50 -6.78 36.41
CA VAL A 36 12.24 -7.91 35.89
C VAL A 36 12.36 -8.89 37.06
N ALA A 37 11.68 -10.04 36.96
CA ALA A 37 11.88 -11.25 37.75
C ALA A 37 10.82 -11.68 38.80
N ALA A 38 9.52 -11.67 38.48
CA ALA A 38 8.56 -12.46 39.28
C ALA A 38 7.68 -13.45 38.50
N GLU A 39 7.75 -13.50 37.17
CA GLU A 39 6.97 -14.45 36.38
C GLU A 39 7.84 -15.01 35.24
N MET A 40 8.94 -15.66 35.62
CA MET A 40 9.66 -16.56 34.73
C MET A 40 8.74 -17.74 34.41
N GLN A 41 7.90 -17.57 33.38
CA GLN A 41 7.22 -18.68 32.73
C GLN A 41 8.30 -19.60 32.15
N ALA A 42 8.61 -20.65 32.89
CA ALA A 42 9.55 -21.70 32.54
C ALA A 42 9.10 -22.36 31.24
N GLY A 43 9.78 -22.08 30.13
CA GLY A 43 9.47 -22.76 28.88
C GLY A 43 10.12 -22.25 27.61
N PHE A 44 10.63 -21.02 27.57
CA PHE A 44 11.27 -20.47 26.37
C PHE A 44 12.71 -20.02 26.67
N PRO A 45 13.71 -20.47 25.88
CA PRO A 45 15.09 -20.03 26.09
C PRO A 45 15.19 -18.53 25.84
N GLN A 46 15.54 -17.78 26.88
CA GLN A 46 15.83 -16.36 26.80
C GLN A 46 17.20 -16.16 26.13
N PRO A 47 17.32 -15.32 25.08
CA PRO A 47 18.61 -15.04 24.48
C PRO A 47 19.47 -14.23 25.46
N GLY A 48 20.67 -14.73 25.77
CA GLY A 48 21.61 -14.05 26.66
C GLY A 48 22.20 -12.76 26.06
N PRO A 49 23.01 -11.99 26.83
CA PRO A 49 23.50 -10.64 26.48
C PRO A 49 24.48 -10.54 25.29
N GLY A 50 24.45 -11.50 24.36
CA GLY A 50 25.21 -11.49 23.10
C GLY A 50 24.33 -11.43 21.84
N VAL A 51 23.01 -11.26 21.97
CA VAL A 51 22.05 -11.37 20.84
C VAL A 51 21.67 -10.00 20.26
N TYR A 52 22.63 -9.09 20.20
CA TYR A 52 22.60 -7.97 19.24
C TYR A 52 23.74 -8.15 18.24
N GLY A 53 23.83 -9.35 17.65
CA GLY A 53 24.45 -9.47 16.33
C GLY A 53 23.61 -8.69 15.33
N PRO A 54 24.21 -8.08 14.29
CA PRO A 54 23.48 -7.26 13.33
C PRO A 54 22.26 -8.04 12.84
N THR A 55 21.07 -7.45 12.99
CA THR A 55 19.84 -7.99 12.41
C THR A 55 20.10 -8.13 10.93
N VAL A 56 20.34 -9.37 10.48
CA VAL A 56 20.52 -9.68 9.07
C VAL A 56 19.31 -9.08 8.37
N PRO A 57 19.48 -8.10 7.45
CA PRO A 57 18.35 -7.53 6.76
C PRO A 57 17.56 -8.69 6.19
N ALA A 58 16.26 -8.79 6.50
CA ALA A 58 15.42 -9.82 5.91
C ALA A 58 15.63 -9.71 4.40
N ARG A 59 16.37 -10.66 3.83
CA ARG A 59 16.83 -10.60 2.44
C ARG A 59 15.57 -10.68 1.59
N ARG A 60 15.02 -9.52 1.24
CA ARG A 60 13.82 -9.39 0.42
C ARG A 60 14.24 -9.84 -0.97
N ARG A 61 14.13 -11.15 -1.22
CA ARG A 61 14.39 -11.73 -2.53
C ARG A 61 13.42 -11.03 -3.49
N THR A 62 13.93 -10.14 -4.32
CA THR A 62 13.10 -9.42 -5.28
C THR A 62 12.54 -10.46 -6.25
N SER A 63 11.22 -10.61 -6.28
CA SER A 63 10.56 -11.69 -7.03
C SER A 63 10.09 -11.20 -8.40
N TYR A 64 10.27 -12.02 -9.44
CA TYR A 64 9.79 -11.74 -10.80
C TYR A 64 8.26 -11.73 -10.97
N LYS A 65 7.48 -12.08 -9.93
CA LYS A 65 6.01 -12.20 -10.00
C LYS A 65 5.35 -10.96 -10.60
N LEU A 66 5.78 -9.78 -10.19
CA LEU A 66 5.22 -8.52 -10.68
C LEU A 66 5.50 -8.33 -12.18
N ALA A 67 6.73 -8.61 -12.64
CA ALA A 67 7.07 -8.56 -14.06
C ALA A 67 6.20 -9.53 -14.87
N VAL A 68 6.02 -10.77 -14.39
CA VAL A 68 5.20 -11.77 -15.09
C VAL A 68 3.73 -11.33 -15.20
N ILE A 69 3.15 -10.76 -14.15
CA ILE A 69 1.77 -10.26 -14.18
C ILE A 69 1.65 -9.10 -15.18
N LEU A 70 2.58 -8.13 -15.13
CA LEU A 70 2.59 -7.01 -16.06
C LEU A 70 2.78 -7.45 -17.51
N LEU A 71 3.60 -8.48 -17.74
CA LEU A 71 3.79 -9.05 -19.07
C LEU A 71 2.50 -9.69 -19.58
N ALA A 72 1.85 -10.51 -18.75
CA ALA A 72 0.62 -11.20 -19.12
C ALA A 72 -0.51 -10.21 -19.42
N VAL A 73 -0.70 -9.20 -18.56
CA VAL A 73 -1.70 -8.15 -18.77
C VAL A 73 -1.35 -7.33 -20.01
N GLY A 74 -0.08 -6.93 -20.16
CA GLY A 74 0.38 -6.16 -21.31
C GLY A 74 0.18 -6.88 -22.64
N LEU A 75 0.51 -8.18 -22.71
CA LEU A 75 0.27 -9.02 -23.88
C LEU A 75 -1.23 -9.17 -24.16
N LEU A 76 -2.05 -9.40 -23.13
CA LEU A 76 -3.49 -9.52 -23.30
C LEU A 76 -4.08 -8.24 -23.91
N LEU A 77 -3.69 -7.07 -23.40
CA LEU A 77 -4.12 -5.78 -23.95
C LEU A 77 -3.59 -5.56 -25.38
N ALA A 78 -2.34 -5.89 -25.65
CA ALA A 78 -1.71 -5.71 -26.96
C ALA A 78 -2.33 -6.60 -28.06
N VAL A 79 -2.76 -7.82 -27.71
CA VAL A 79 -3.35 -8.75 -28.68
C VAL A 79 -4.89 -8.62 -28.75
N SER A 80 -5.51 -8.01 -27.74
CA SER A 80 -6.97 -7.82 -27.66
C SER A 80 -7.66 -7.25 -28.91
N PRO A 81 -7.13 -6.27 -29.69
CA PRO A 81 -7.82 -5.79 -30.88
C PRO A 81 -8.03 -6.89 -31.93
N PHE A 82 -7.05 -7.78 -32.11
CA PHE A 82 -7.13 -8.89 -33.07
C PHE A 82 -8.13 -9.95 -32.61
N LEU A 83 -8.21 -10.20 -31.29
CA LEU A 83 -9.25 -11.06 -30.73
C LEU A 83 -10.63 -10.46 -30.95
N ALA A 84 -10.79 -9.16 -30.70
CA ALA A 84 -12.05 -8.47 -30.90
C ALA A 84 -12.48 -8.53 -32.38
N GLU A 85 -11.59 -8.21 -33.32
CA GLU A 85 -11.86 -8.30 -34.76
C GLU A 85 -12.29 -9.72 -35.17
N GLY A 86 -11.54 -10.75 -34.76
CA GLY A 86 -11.86 -12.14 -35.10
C GLY A 86 -13.18 -12.63 -34.49
N LEU A 87 -13.47 -12.26 -33.24
CA LEU A 87 -14.72 -12.63 -32.57
C LEU A 87 -15.93 -11.90 -33.16
N ILE A 88 -15.79 -10.61 -33.49
CA ILE A 88 -16.84 -9.83 -34.16
C ILE A 88 -17.11 -10.40 -35.56
N GLY A 89 -16.07 -10.77 -36.31
CA GLY A 89 -16.22 -11.38 -37.64
C GLY A 89 -16.94 -12.73 -37.65
N LEU A 90 -17.06 -13.40 -36.48
CA LEU A 90 -17.81 -14.65 -36.34
C LEU A 90 -19.32 -14.42 -36.13
N ILE A 91 -19.71 -13.20 -35.76
CA ILE A 91 -21.12 -12.83 -35.58
C ILE A 91 -21.71 -12.47 -36.96
N PRO A 92 -22.82 -13.10 -37.38
CA PRO A 92 -23.47 -12.74 -38.63
C PRO A 92 -24.07 -11.33 -38.54
N GLY A 93 -23.71 -10.46 -39.48
CA GLY A 93 -24.22 -9.10 -39.53
C GLY A 93 -23.34 -8.18 -40.36
N ASN A 94 -23.85 -6.98 -40.64
CA ASN A 94 -23.02 -5.90 -41.15
C ASN A 94 -22.44 -5.15 -39.95
N HIS A 95 -21.14 -5.32 -39.72
CA HIS A 95 -20.41 -4.72 -38.59
C HIS A 95 -19.46 -3.58 -39.00
N GLY A 96 -19.40 -3.27 -40.29
CA GLY A 96 -18.59 -2.17 -40.83
C GLY A 96 -19.30 -0.82 -40.79
N ASP A 97 -18.80 0.13 -41.57
CA ASP A 97 -19.22 1.54 -41.53
C ASP A 97 -20.70 1.78 -41.88
N GLY A 98 -21.32 0.86 -42.63
CA GLY A 98 -22.75 0.91 -42.96
C GLY A 98 -23.64 0.08 -42.03
N GLY A 99 -23.08 -0.46 -40.95
CA GLY A 99 -23.70 -1.43 -40.06
C GLY A 99 -23.87 -0.91 -38.64
N ASP A 100 -23.69 -1.79 -37.66
CA ASP A 100 -23.70 -1.42 -36.23
C ASP A 100 -22.36 -0.84 -35.72
N GLY A 101 -21.34 -0.80 -36.58
CA GLY A 101 -20.03 -0.22 -36.26
C GLY A 101 -19.20 -1.06 -35.28
N LEU A 102 -19.53 -2.32 -35.00
CA LEU A 102 -18.73 -3.13 -34.06
C LEU A 102 -17.26 -3.26 -34.48
N LEU A 103 -16.92 -3.21 -35.77
CA LEU A 103 -15.52 -3.21 -36.21
C LEU A 103 -14.72 -1.98 -35.73
N TRP A 104 -15.38 -0.84 -35.47
CA TRP A 104 -14.73 0.34 -34.88
C TRP A 104 -14.21 0.07 -33.45
N LEU A 105 -14.78 -0.90 -32.73
CA LEU A 105 -14.25 -1.30 -31.42
C LEU A 105 -12.81 -1.79 -31.54
N ALA A 106 -12.51 -2.65 -32.52
CA ALA A 106 -11.16 -3.16 -32.75
C ALA A 106 -10.19 -2.01 -33.10
N VAL A 107 -10.64 -1.03 -33.88
CA VAL A 107 -9.86 0.18 -34.22
C VAL A 107 -9.55 1.02 -32.98
N ILE A 108 -10.54 1.28 -32.12
CA ILE A 108 -10.36 2.01 -30.86
C ILE A 108 -9.36 1.24 -29.95
N MET A 109 -9.52 -0.08 -29.83
CA MET A 109 -8.59 -0.90 -29.05
C MET A 109 -7.17 -0.87 -29.63
N LEU A 110 -7.00 -0.80 -30.95
CA LEU A 110 -5.70 -0.66 -31.60
C LEU A 110 -5.00 0.65 -31.17
N PHE A 111 -5.73 1.76 -31.10
CA PHE A 111 -5.15 3.07 -30.74
C PHE A 111 -5.01 3.33 -29.24
N TYR A 112 -5.78 2.65 -28.38
CA TYR A 112 -5.74 2.89 -26.93
C TYR A 112 -5.19 1.71 -26.13
N LEU A 113 -5.69 0.50 -26.36
CA LEU A 113 -5.30 -0.68 -25.59
C LEU A 113 -3.94 -1.23 -26.03
N THR A 114 -3.66 -1.22 -27.34
CA THR A 114 -2.38 -1.73 -27.86
C THR A 114 -1.18 -0.92 -27.36
N PRO A 115 -1.14 0.41 -27.49
CA PRO A 115 -0.03 1.17 -26.94
C PRO A 115 0.07 1.04 -25.42
N LEU A 116 -1.06 1.00 -24.70
CA LEU A 116 -1.06 0.74 -23.26
C LEU A 116 -0.45 -0.64 -22.93
N GLY A 117 -0.82 -1.68 -23.67
CA GLY A 117 -0.27 -3.02 -23.54
C GLY A 117 1.23 -3.06 -23.79
N ILE A 118 1.71 -2.40 -24.84
CA ILE A 118 3.14 -2.26 -25.16
C ILE A 118 3.88 -1.57 -24.00
N ILE A 119 3.33 -0.49 -23.44
CA ILE A 119 3.92 0.20 -22.28
C ILE A 119 4.07 -0.77 -21.10
N LEU A 120 3.06 -1.58 -20.80
CA LEU A 120 3.15 -2.57 -19.70
C LEU A 120 4.20 -3.65 -19.97
N ILE A 121 4.35 -4.10 -21.22
CA ILE A 121 5.40 -5.05 -21.62
C ILE A 121 6.78 -4.43 -21.40
N LEU A 122 6.99 -3.17 -21.78
CA LEU A 122 8.25 -2.47 -21.56
C LEU A 122 8.55 -2.30 -20.07
N VAL A 123 7.57 -1.86 -19.27
CA VAL A 123 7.70 -1.74 -17.81
C VAL A 123 8.00 -3.09 -17.18
N SER A 124 7.35 -4.16 -17.62
CA SER A 124 7.63 -5.53 -17.18
C SER A 124 9.10 -5.90 -17.43
N GLY A 125 9.62 -5.62 -18.63
CA GLY A 125 11.03 -5.84 -18.97
C GLY A 125 11.98 -5.08 -18.04
N ILE A 126 11.69 -3.82 -17.74
CA ILE A 126 12.48 -3.01 -16.80
C ILE A 126 12.47 -3.64 -15.40
N VAL A 127 11.29 -4.01 -14.88
CA VAL A 127 11.17 -4.66 -13.57
C VAL A 127 11.97 -5.97 -13.54
N ALA A 128 11.88 -6.79 -14.59
CA ALA A 128 12.62 -8.03 -14.68
C ALA A 128 14.14 -7.81 -14.65
N ILE A 129 14.65 -6.81 -15.37
CA ILE A 129 16.07 -6.44 -15.37
C ILE A 129 16.49 -6.00 -13.97
N VAL A 130 15.74 -5.10 -13.33
CA VAL A 130 16.04 -4.63 -11.96
C VAL A 130 16.10 -5.80 -10.98
N VAL A 131 15.11 -6.70 -11.04
CA VAL A 131 15.09 -7.91 -10.20
C VAL A 131 16.29 -8.81 -10.49
N ALA A 132 16.69 -8.97 -11.75
CA ALA A 132 17.86 -9.75 -12.13
C ALA A 132 19.14 -9.19 -11.51
N LEU A 133 19.36 -7.87 -11.63
CA LEU A 133 20.53 -7.18 -11.11
C LEU A 133 20.63 -7.30 -9.59
N MET A 134 19.51 -7.10 -8.87
CA MET A 134 19.48 -7.26 -7.41
C MET A 134 19.80 -8.70 -6.98
N ASN A 135 19.32 -9.68 -7.75
CA ASN A 135 19.58 -11.09 -7.49
C ASN A 135 21.03 -11.50 -7.81
N SER A 136 21.70 -10.86 -8.78
CA SER A 136 23.12 -11.06 -9.05
C SER A 136 24.03 -10.39 -8.01
N SER A 137 23.73 -9.15 -7.58
CA SER A 137 24.52 -8.44 -6.58
C SER A 137 24.56 -9.16 -5.23
N SER A 138 23.52 -9.93 -4.91
CA SER A 138 23.45 -10.66 -3.66
C SER A 138 24.22 -12.00 -3.68
N LYS A 139 24.79 -12.42 -4.83
CA LYS A 139 25.58 -13.65 -4.98
C LYS A 139 27.10 -13.41 -4.99
N SER A 140 27.54 -12.17 -5.20
CA SER A 140 28.94 -11.77 -5.08
C SER A 140 29.31 -11.51 -3.62
#